data_AF-A0A4P6HQR0-F1
#
_entry.id   AF-A0A4P6HQR0-F1
#
_cell.length_a   1.000
_cell.length_b   1.000
_cell.length_c   1.000
_cell.angle_alpha   90.00
_cell.angle_beta   90.00
_cell.angle_gamma   90.00
#
_symmetry.space_group_name_H-M   'P 1'
#
loop_
_entity.id
_entity.type
_entity.pdbx_description
1 polymer ?
#
loop_
_entity_poly.entity_id
_entity_poly.type
_entity_poly.pdbx_seq_one_letter_code
_entity_poly.pdbx_strand_id
1 'polypeptide(L)'
;MIRVLAMADATADTPAARRARRRFLARRRCLRALRRTLAFIVVVTPFCYFGFLICCHMPPEWQRGLPNLILLYEWWMFFRNAFTLLRNIWFTPLLAVLPLLVNVVFVVAYPPGQAWKIRRDTYFNQFLDDRLAVIKHIENGDFPGFTPREGYVALPEAYAHTSISRGCVSYTRGDNGYTIFFYTSWNVLETYQGLEFDNKYSKDDPPPQENNKYIEFMAPQWYYLEY
;
A
#
# COMPACT_ATOMS: atom_id res chain seq x y z
N MET A 1 -11.98 -68.91 -18.31
CA MET A 1 -11.12 -68.06 -19.17
C MET A 1 -11.64 -66.60 -19.18
N ILE A 2 -11.85 -65.99 -18.01
CA ILE A 2 -12.43 -64.61 -17.87
C ILE A 2 -11.58 -63.73 -16.94
N ARG A 3 -10.43 -64.23 -16.45
CA ARG A 3 -9.52 -63.47 -15.56
C ARG A 3 -8.32 -62.82 -16.25
N VAL A 4 -8.20 -62.95 -17.57
CA VAL A 4 -7.05 -62.39 -18.33
C VAL A 4 -7.39 -61.02 -18.95
N LEU A 5 -8.66 -60.66 -19.06
CA LEU A 5 -9.07 -59.38 -19.67
C LEU A 5 -9.04 -58.18 -18.69
N ALA A 6 -9.09 -58.41 -17.39
CA ALA A 6 -9.02 -57.33 -16.39
C ALA A 6 -7.59 -56.81 -16.13
N MET A 7 -6.56 -57.51 -16.61
CA MET A 7 -5.16 -57.05 -16.53
C MET A 7 -4.68 -56.30 -17.79
N ALA A 8 -5.45 -56.31 -18.87
CA ALA A 8 -5.09 -55.62 -20.11
C ALA A 8 -5.40 -54.11 -20.08
N ASP A 9 -6.33 -53.66 -19.23
CA ASP A 9 -6.63 -52.22 -19.05
C ASP A 9 -5.68 -51.50 -18.09
N ALA A 10 -4.78 -52.23 -17.43
CA ALA A 10 -3.79 -51.66 -16.52
C ALA A 10 -2.49 -51.21 -17.22
N THR A 11 -2.32 -51.45 -18.53
CA THR A 11 -1.01 -51.33 -19.22
C THR A 11 -0.98 -50.44 -20.47
N ALA A 12 -2.01 -49.62 -20.73
CA ALA A 12 -1.94 -48.60 -21.77
C ALA A 12 -2.15 -47.19 -21.19
N ASP A 13 -1.24 -46.80 -20.32
CA ASP A 13 -1.02 -45.41 -19.92
C ASP A 13 -0.42 -44.67 -21.14
N THR A 14 -1.21 -44.54 -22.21
CA THR A 14 -0.76 -44.03 -23.51
C THR A 14 -0.17 -42.63 -23.31
N PRO A 15 0.85 -42.25 -24.09
CA PRO A 15 1.38 -40.88 -24.06
C PRO A 15 0.28 -39.81 -24.16
N ALA A 16 -0.83 -40.12 -24.85
CA ALA A 16 -2.03 -39.29 -24.93
C ALA A 16 -2.76 -39.15 -23.58
N ALA A 17 -3.03 -40.25 -22.87
CA ALA A 17 -3.66 -40.23 -21.54
C ALA A 17 -2.79 -39.47 -20.52
N ARG A 18 -1.47 -39.65 -20.54
CA ARG A 18 -0.52 -38.90 -19.70
C ARG A 18 -0.52 -37.40 -20.01
N ARG A 19 -0.55 -37.01 -21.30
CA ARG A 19 -0.66 -35.60 -21.72
C ARG A 19 -1.99 -35.00 -21.29
N ALA A 20 -3.11 -35.72 -21.44
CA ALA A 20 -4.43 -35.27 -21.01
C ALA A 20 -4.48 -35.03 -19.49
N ARG A 21 -3.93 -35.98 -18.70
CA ARG A 21 -3.81 -35.84 -17.24
C ARG A 21 -2.96 -34.63 -16.84
N ARG A 22 -1.81 -34.42 -17.49
CA ARG A 22 -0.94 -33.24 -17.24
C ARG A 22 -1.66 -31.93 -17.56
N ARG A 23 -2.37 -31.84 -18.70
CA ARG A 23 -3.18 -30.68 -19.07
C ARG A 23 -4.29 -30.43 -18.04
N PHE A 24 -5.02 -31.45 -17.61
CA PHE A 24 -6.06 -31.31 -16.59
C PHE A 24 -5.51 -30.77 -15.26
N LEU A 25 -4.40 -31.32 -14.77
CA LEU A 25 -3.75 -30.85 -13.56
C LEU A 25 -3.23 -29.42 -13.69
N ALA A 26 -2.66 -29.07 -14.85
CA ALA A 26 -2.23 -27.71 -15.15
C ALA A 26 -3.41 -26.72 -15.07
N ARG A 27 -4.54 -27.02 -15.76
CA ARG A 27 -5.77 -26.21 -15.69
C ARG A 27 -6.23 -26.00 -14.25
N ARG A 28 -6.31 -27.08 -13.46
CA ARG A 28 -6.75 -27.02 -12.05
C ARG A 28 -5.84 -26.14 -11.20
N ARG A 29 -4.52 -26.21 -11.39
CA ARG A 29 -3.54 -25.37 -10.66
C ARG A 29 -3.67 -23.89 -11.05
N CYS A 30 -3.78 -23.59 -12.34
CA CYS A 30 -3.96 -22.23 -12.84
C CYS A 30 -5.27 -21.60 -12.34
N LEU A 31 -6.38 -22.33 -12.37
CA LEU A 31 -7.66 -21.83 -11.83
C LEU A 31 -7.61 -21.59 -10.31
N ARG A 32 -6.91 -22.45 -9.55
CA ARG A 32 -6.68 -22.21 -8.12
C ARG A 32 -5.78 -21.00 -7.86
N ALA A 33 -4.79 -20.75 -8.71
CA ALA A 33 -3.98 -19.54 -8.66
C ALA A 33 -4.85 -18.30 -8.88
N LEU A 34 -5.61 -18.28 -9.98
CA LEU A 34 -6.52 -17.20 -10.31
C LEU A 34 -7.52 -16.89 -9.18
N ARG A 35 -8.20 -17.91 -8.65
CA ARG A 35 -9.16 -17.74 -7.56
C ARG A 35 -8.53 -17.12 -6.30
N ARG A 36 -7.31 -17.52 -5.95
CA ARG A 36 -6.60 -16.93 -4.81
C ARG A 36 -6.19 -15.49 -5.09
N THR A 37 -5.77 -15.18 -6.32
CA THR A 37 -5.47 -13.80 -6.73
C THR A 37 -6.70 -12.92 -6.60
N LEU A 38 -7.84 -13.35 -7.15
CA LEU A 38 -9.10 -12.61 -7.05
C LEU A 38 -9.57 -12.46 -5.60
N ALA A 39 -9.49 -13.51 -4.79
CA ALA A 39 -9.86 -13.45 -3.38
C ALA A 39 -8.97 -12.45 -2.62
N PHE A 40 -7.66 -12.46 -2.85
CA PHE A 40 -6.74 -11.50 -2.25
C PHE A 40 -7.08 -10.06 -2.66
N ILE A 41 -7.28 -9.82 -3.96
CA ILE A 41 -7.67 -8.50 -4.48
C ILE A 41 -8.93 -8.00 -3.80
N VAL A 42 -9.98 -8.83 -3.73
CA VAL A 42 -11.26 -8.46 -3.10
C VAL A 42 -11.07 -8.12 -1.62
N VAL A 43 -10.23 -8.86 -0.89
CA VAL A 43 -9.96 -8.62 0.53
C VAL A 43 -9.15 -7.35 0.76
N VAL A 44 -8.18 -7.06 -0.12
CA VAL A 44 -7.28 -5.91 0.03
C VAL A 44 -7.86 -4.64 -0.57
N THR A 45 -8.80 -4.73 -1.51
CA THR A 45 -9.49 -3.59 -2.12
C THR A 45 -10.00 -2.56 -1.10
N PRO A 46 -10.77 -2.90 -0.06
CA PRO A 46 -11.21 -1.94 0.95
C PRO A 46 -10.04 -1.24 1.64
N PHE A 47 -8.95 -1.97 1.90
CA PHE A 47 -7.72 -1.41 2.46
C PHE A 47 -7.03 -0.46 1.47
N CYS A 48 -7.02 -0.78 0.18
CA CYS A 48 -6.55 0.12 -0.88
C CYS A 48 -7.41 1.39 -1.02
N TYR A 49 -8.65 1.43 -0.52
CA TYR A 49 -9.51 2.63 -0.55
C TYR A 49 -9.65 3.38 0.77
N PHE A 50 -9.45 2.73 1.93
CA PHE A 50 -9.67 3.34 3.25
C PHE A 50 -8.49 3.17 4.23
N GLY A 51 -7.41 2.49 3.82
CA GLY A 51 -6.24 2.21 4.63
C GLY A 51 -5.66 3.41 5.41
N PHE A 52 -5.65 4.65 4.91
CA PHE A 52 -5.17 5.80 5.70
C PHE A 52 -6.02 6.02 6.96
N LEU A 53 -7.34 6.05 6.80
CA LEU A 53 -8.30 6.17 7.90
C LEU A 53 -8.29 4.95 8.82
N ILE A 54 -8.10 3.76 8.24
CA ILE A 54 -8.00 2.53 9.02
C ILE A 54 -6.71 2.53 9.86
N CYS A 55 -5.58 2.88 9.27
CA CYS A 55 -4.27 2.83 9.92
C CYS A 55 -4.12 3.93 10.98
N CYS A 56 -4.70 5.12 10.81
CA CYS A 56 -4.58 6.17 11.82
C CYS A 56 -5.27 5.82 13.15
N HIS A 57 -6.26 4.92 13.13
CA HIS A 57 -6.94 4.40 14.33
C HIS A 57 -6.39 3.07 14.83
N MET A 58 -5.39 2.50 14.16
CA MET A 58 -4.74 1.27 14.63
C MET A 58 -3.72 1.57 15.73
N PRO A 59 -3.48 0.61 16.64
CA PRO A 59 -2.37 0.70 17.58
C PRO A 59 -1.03 0.92 16.84
N PRO A 60 -0.08 1.68 17.39
CA PRO A 60 1.16 2.09 16.72
C PRO A 60 1.96 0.95 16.05
N GLU A 61 1.95 -0.24 16.67
CA GLU A 61 2.61 -1.45 16.18
C GLU A 61 2.01 -1.95 14.85
N TRP A 62 0.71 -1.79 14.69
CA TRP A 62 -0.05 -2.29 13.54
C TRP A 62 -0.18 -1.28 12.41
N GLN A 63 0.00 0.02 12.69
CA GLN A 63 -0.09 1.09 11.69
C GLN A 63 0.83 0.85 10.48
N ARG A 64 2.03 0.33 10.71
CA ARG A 64 2.95 -0.14 9.65
C ARG A 64 2.90 -1.64 9.44
N GLY A 65 2.62 -2.42 10.49
CA GLY A 65 2.62 -3.88 10.44
C GLY A 65 1.66 -4.43 9.39
N LEU A 66 0.40 -3.98 9.39
CA LEU A 66 -0.61 -4.49 8.46
C LEU A 66 -0.33 -4.11 6.99
N PRO A 67 -0.03 -2.85 6.63
CA PRO A 67 0.40 -2.51 5.26
C PRO A 67 1.59 -3.35 4.77
N ASN A 68 2.59 -3.56 5.62
CA ASN A 68 3.76 -4.36 5.28
C ASN A 68 3.41 -5.83 5.06
N LEU A 69 2.52 -6.40 5.89
CA LEU A 69 2.06 -7.77 5.69
C LEU A 69 1.28 -7.94 4.38
N ILE A 70 0.44 -6.95 4.03
CA ILE A 70 -0.28 -6.93 2.75
C ILE A 70 0.72 -6.89 1.58
N LEU A 71 1.72 -6.02 1.65
CA LEU A 71 2.77 -5.90 0.64
C LEU A 71 3.58 -7.20 0.49
N LEU A 72 4.01 -7.79 1.60
CA LEU A 72 4.77 -9.06 1.58
C LEU A 72 3.93 -10.20 0.98
N TYR A 73 2.65 -10.26 1.31
CA TYR A 73 1.75 -11.26 0.76
C TYR A 73 1.48 -11.04 -0.73
N GLU A 74 1.38 -9.78 -1.17
CA GLU A 74 1.29 -9.42 -2.59
C GLU A 74 2.52 -9.89 -3.37
N TRP A 75 3.73 -9.65 -2.85
CA TRP A 75 4.97 -10.12 -3.45
C TRP A 75 5.00 -11.66 -3.54
N TRP A 76 4.66 -12.33 -2.45
CA TRP A 76 4.57 -13.79 -2.43
C TRP A 76 3.57 -14.31 -3.49
N MET A 77 2.41 -13.66 -3.62
CA MET A 77 1.40 -13.98 -4.64
C MET A 77 1.92 -13.77 -6.06
N PHE A 78 2.65 -12.68 -6.32
CA PHE A 78 3.30 -12.40 -7.60
C PHE A 78 4.26 -13.52 -7.98
N PHE A 79 5.23 -13.85 -7.12
CA PHE A 79 6.22 -14.91 -7.39
C PHE A 79 5.57 -16.28 -7.58
N ARG A 80 4.55 -16.59 -6.77
CA ARG A 80 3.75 -17.82 -6.92
C ARG A 80 3.04 -17.88 -8.28
N ASN A 81 2.49 -16.76 -8.75
CA ASN A 81 1.80 -16.69 -10.04
C ASN A 81 2.81 -16.81 -11.21
N ALA A 82 3.98 -16.17 -11.10
CA ALA A 82 5.09 -16.33 -12.04
C ALA A 82 5.56 -17.79 -12.12
N PHE A 83 5.74 -18.46 -10.98
CA PHE A 83 6.06 -19.88 -10.94
C PHE A 83 4.96 -20.75 -11.59
N THR A 84 3.69 -20.42 -11.34
CA THR A 84 2.55 -21.13 -11.96
C THR A 84 2.54 -20.96 -13.47
N LEU A 85 2.87 -19.77 -13.97
CA LEU A 85 3.02 -19.49 -15.39
C LEU A 85 4.14 -20.35 -16.00
N LEU A 86 5.37 -20.21 -15.48
CA LEU A 86 6.55 -20.92 -16.00
C LEU A 86 6.36 -22.43 -16.04
N ARG A 87 5.73 -23.00 -15.00
CA ARG A 87 5.51 -24.45 -14.89
C ARG A 87 4.43 -25.00 -15.83
N ASN A 88 3.43 -24.19 -16.21
CA ASN A 88 2.23 -24.68 -16.90
C ASN A 88 2.00 -24.09 -18.30
N ILE A 89 2.82 -23.12 -18.75
CA ILE A 89 2.66 -22.43 -20.04
C ILE A 89 2.56 -23.41 -21.23
N TRP A 90 3.41 -24.43 -21.26
CA TRP A 90 3.45 -25.41 -22.36
C TRP A 90 2.23 -26.35 -22.41
N PHE A 91 1.44 -26.43 -21.35
CA PHE A 91 0.26 -27.30 -21.29
C PHE A 91 -1.04 -26.52 -21.45
N THR A 92 -1.12 -25.32 -20.86
CA THR A 92 -2.34 -24.51 -20.77
C THR A 92 -1.99 -23.01 -20.81
N PRO A 93 -1.53 -22.48 -21.96
CA PRO A 93 -0.90 -21.16 -22.03
C PRO A 93 -1.83 -20.03 -21.58
N LEU A 94 -3.04 -19.96 -22.14
CA LEU A 94 -4.02 -18.91 -21.80
C LEU A 94 -4.33 -18.88 -20.30
N LEU A 95 -4.64 -20.04 -19.71
CA LEU A 95 -4.96 -20.12 -18.28
C LEU A 95 -3.75 -19.90 -17.37
N ALA A 96 -2.54 -20.21 -17.84
CA ALA A 96 -1.31 -20.02 -17.07
C ALA A 96 -0.92 -18.54 -16.94
N VAL A 97 -1.26 -17.72 -17.94
CA VAL A 97 -0.98 -16.28 -17.95
C VAL A 97 -1.95 -15.48 -17.07
N LEU A 98 -3.23 -15.86 -17.04
CA LEU A 98 -4.28 -15.09 -16.35
C LEU A 98 -3.95 -14.66 -14.90
N PRO A 99 -3.46 -15.54 -14.00
CA PRO A 99 -3.21 -15.14 -12.61
C PRO A 99 -2.16 -14.03 -12.49
N LEU A 100 -1.12 -14.09 -13.32
CA LEU A 100 -0.06 -13.07 -13.34
C LEU A 100 -0.57 -11.78 -13.98
N LEU A 101 -1.30 -11.88 -15.10
CA LEU A 101 -1.88 -10.72 -15.77
C LEU A 101 -2.82 -9.95 -14.83
N VAL A 102 -3.71 -10.64 -14.12
CA VAL A 102 -4.60 -10.02 -13.12
C VAL A 102 -3.81 -9.34 -12.01
N ASN A 103 -2.72 -9.95 -11.55
CA ASN A 103 -1.88 -9.37 -10.51
C ASN A 103 -1.16 -8.09 -11.00
N VAL A 104 -0.63 -8.10 -12.23
CA VAL A 104 -0.01 -6.91 -12.84
C VAL A 104 -1.03 -5.79 -13.06
N VAL A 105 -2.22 -6.11 -13.56
CA VAL A 105 -3.30 -5.13 -13.72
C VAL A 105 -3.71 -4.53 -12.37
N PHE A 106 -3.74 -5.33 -11.31
CA PHE A 106 -4.01 -4.84 -9.96
C PHE A 106 -2.91 -3.87 -9.49
N VAL A 107 -1.63 -4.20 -9.65
CA VAL A 107 -0.52 -3.33 -9.23
C VAL A 107 -0.48 -2.01 -10.02
N VAL A 108 -0.72 -2.06 -11.34
CA VAL A 108 -0.51 -0.92 -12.24
C VAL A 108 -1.74 -0.03 -12.38
N ALA A 109 -2.93 -0.62 -12.45
CA ALA A 109 -4.15 0.07 -12.84
C ALA A 109 -5.19 0.16 -11.71
N TYR A 110 -4.93 -0.44 -10.55
CA TYR A 110 -5.87 -0.46 -9.44
C TYR A 110 -5.28 0.22 -8.20
N PRO A 111 -6.06 1.03 -7.46
CA PRO A 111 -7.45 1.47 -7.72
C PRO A 111 -7.67 2.27 -9.03
N PRO A 112 -8.84 2.19 -9.69
CA PRO A 112 -9.22 3.10 -10.78
C PRO A 112 -9.21 4.55 -10.28
N GLY A 113 -8.27 5.34 -10.79
CA GLY A 113 -8.00 6.72 -10.37
C GLY A 113 -6.62 6.87 -9.73
N GLN A 114 -6.23 8.09 -9.38
CA GLN A 114 -5.03 8.31 -8.58
C GLN A 114 -5.33 7.87 -7.14
N ALA A 115 -5.20 6.58 -6.86
CA ALA A 115 -5.48 5.96 -5.56
C ALA A 115 -4.81 6.67 -4.37
N TRP A 116 -3.63 7.24 -4.64
CA TRP A 116 -2.89 8.12 -3.75
C TRP A 116 -3.63 9.45 -3.49
N LYS A 117 -4.29 10.07 -4.49
CA LYS A 117 -5.08 11.30 -4.30
C LYS A 117 -6.41 11.08 -3.60
N ILE A 118 -7.14 10.02 -3.95
CA ILE A 118 -8.55 9.79 -3.54
C ILE A 118 -8.74 9.76 -2.01
N ARG A 119 -7.67 9.55 -1.23
CA ARG A 119 -7.71 9.63 0.24
C ARG A 119 -6.89 10.73 0.88
N ARG A 120 -5.88 11.28 0.21
CA ARG A 120 -5.03 12.30 0.82
C ARG A 120 -5.86 13.52 1.19
N ASP A 121 -6.73 13.97 0.30
CA ASP A 121 -7.66 15.08 0.56
C ASP A 121 -8.65 14.73 1.68
N THR A 122 -9.20 13.52 1.69
CA THR A 122 -10.16 13.09 2.72
C THR A 122 -9.49 13.03 4.10
N TYR A 123 -8.33 12.40 4.21
CA TYR A 123 -7.53 12.32 5.45
C TYR A 123 -7.01 13.69 5.90
N PHE A 124 -6.65 14.56 4.95
CA PHE A 124 -6.28 15.93 5.23
C PHE A 124 -7.47 16.69 5.84
N ASN A 125 -8.58 16.77 5.11
CA ASN A 125 -9.76 17.52 5.51
C ASN A 125 -10.38 17.00 6.82
N GLN A 126 -10.42 15.68 7.02
CA GLN A 126 -11.02 15.09 8.22
C GLN A 126 -10.31 15.48 9.52
N PHE A 127 -8.99 15.69 9.48
CA PHE A 127 -8.17 15.96 10.66
C PHE A 127 -7.48 17.33 10.60
N LEU A 128 -8.00 18.25 9.78
CA LEU A 128 -7.41 19.58 9.62
C LEU A 128 -7.43 20.37 10.93
N ASP A 129 -8.57 20.39 11.61
CA ASP A 129 -8.74 21.13 12.87
C ASP A 129 -7.81 20.60 13.97
N ASP A 130 -7.67 19.28 14.09
CA ASP A 130 -6.75 18.65 15.03
C ASP A 130 -5.29 19.00 14.71
N ARG A 131 -4.92 19.04 13.42
CA ARG A 131 -3.58 19.46 13.00
C ARG A 131 -3.30 20.93 13.34
N LEU A 132 -4.29 21.80 13.16
CA LEU A 132 -4.19 23.21 13.56
C LEU A 132 -4.02 23.34 15.09
N ALA A 133 -4.68 22.48 15.88
CA ALA A 133 -4.46 22.42 17.32
C ALA A 133 -3.04 21.97 17.68
N VAL A 134 -2.52 20.94 17.01
CA VAL A 134 -1.13 20.48 17.18
C VAL A 134 -0.13 21.61 16.86
N ILE A 135 -0.34 22.35 15.77
CA ILE A 135 0.51 23.47 15.39
C ILE A 135 0.58 24.50 16.52
N LYS A 136 -0.58 24.91 17.07
CA LYS A 136 -0.63 25.85 18.21
C LYS A 136 0.12 25.34 19.43
N HIS A 137 -0.01 24.06 19.75
CA HIS A 137 0.74 23.45 20.87
C HIS A 137 2.26 23.45 20.64
N ILE A 138 2.71 23.24 19.39
CA ILE A 138 4.14 23.35 19.04
C ILE A 138 4.62 24.79 19.15
N GLU A 139 3.84 25.75 18.65
CA GLU A 139 4.17 27.18 18.74
C GLU A 139 4.29 27.67 20.19
N ASN A 140 3.46 27.13 21.09
CA ASN A 140 3.50 27.42 22.52
C ASN A 140 4.59 26.63 23.28
N GLY A 141 5.15 25.57 22.68
CA GLY A 141 6.11 24.69 23.34
C GLY A 141 5.50 23.75 24.38
N ASP A 142 4.23 23.36 24.20
CA ASP A 142 3.46 22.60 25.19
C ASP A 142 3.85 21.11 25.25
N PHE A 143 4.51 20.59 24.22
CA PHE A 143 4.79 19.16 24.11
C PHE A 143 6.06 18.72 24.85
N PRO A 144 6.08 17.50 25.42
CA PRO A 144 7.28 16.94 26.07
C PRO A 144 8.43 16.79 25.08
N GLY A 145 9.64 17.18 25.48
CA GLY A 145 10.83 17.09 24.64
C GLY A 145 10.94 18.19 23.58
N PHE A 146 10.10 19.23 23.68
CA PHE A 146 10.15 20.38 22.78
C PHE A 146 11.47 21.16 22.92
N THR A 147 12.04 21.46 21.76
CA THR A 147 13.20 22.32 21.54
C THR A 147 12.80 23.52 20.65
N PRO A 148 13.22 24.76 20.95
CA PRO A 148 12.71 25.94 20.24
C PRO A 148 13.09 26.04 18.75
N ARG A 149 14.14 25.34 18.29
CA ARG A 149 14.69 25.50 16.93
C ARG A 149 14.25 24.42 15.97
N GLU A 150 14.34 23.16 16.36
CA GLU A 150 13.93 22.02 15.55
C GLU A 150 13.77 20.84 16.48
N GLY A 151 12.91 19.89 16.12
CA GLY A 151 12.68 18.73 16.97
C GLY A 151 11.79 17.69 16.33
N TYR A 152 11.68 16.58 17.06
CA TYR A 152 10.77 15.48 16.77
C TYR A 152 9.97 15.19 18.02
N VAL A 153 8.66 15.39 17.94
CA VAL A 153 7.75 15.31 19.09
C VAL A 153 6.76 14.18 18.87
N ALA A 154 6.60 13.33 19.89
CA ALA A 154 5.49 12.40 19.96
C ALA A 154 4.23 13.13 20.42
N LEU A 155 3.17 13.03 19.64
CA LEU A 155 1.88 13.62 19.96
C LEU A 155 1.17 12.78 21.05
N PRO A 156 0.35 13.42 21.90
CA PRO A 156 -0.52 12.69 22.81
C PRO A 156 -1.53 11.86 22.01
N GLU A 157 -2.10 10.84 22.64
CA GLU A 157 -3.05 9.90 22.02
C GLU A 157 -4.20 10.60 21.29
N ALA A 158 -4.69 11.72 21.84
CA ALA A 158 -5.76 12.52 21.26
C ALA A 158 -5.42 13.16 19.90
N TYR A 159 -4.14 13.31 19.55
CA TYR A 159 -3.69 13.87 18.27
C TYR A 159 -2.83 12.90 17.45
N ALA A 160 -2.55 11.70 17.96
CA ALA A 160 -1.66 10.73 17.31
C ALA A 160 -2.15 10.30 15.92
N HIS A 161 -3.46 10.37 15.65
CA HIS A 161 -4.03 10.05 14.34
C HIS A 161 -3.71 11.08 13.25
N THR A 162 -3.23 12.27 13.61
CA THR A 162 -2.93 13.34 12.65
C THR A 162 -1.64 13.11 11.87
N SER A 163 -0.77 12.23 12.38
CA SER A 163 0.51 11.85 11.79
C SER A 163 0.75 10.33 11.89
N ILE A 164 0.81 9.66 10.74
CA ILE A 164 0.88 8.20 10.65
C ILE A 164 2.31 7.71 10.82
N SER A 165 2.41 6.54 11.46
CA SER A 165 3.60 5.93 12.03
C SER A 165 4.01 6.55 13.36
N ARG A 166 3.25 6.16 14.39
CA ARG A 166 3.49 6.43 15.82
C ARG A 166 3.07 7.80 16.32
N GLY A 167 2.31 8.57 15.55
CA GLY A 167 1.74 9.83 16.04
C GLY A 167 2.80 10.87 16.34
N CYS A 168 3.87 10.94 15.55
CA CYS A 168 4.96 11.87 15.78
C CYS A 168 5.01 12.93 14.69
N VAL A 169 5.51 14.11 15.00
CA VAL A 169 5.72 15.19 14.03
C VAL A 169 7.14 15.71 14.14
N SER A 170 7.72 16.09 13.00
CA SER A 170 8.97 16.86 12.99
C SER A 170 8.64 18.32 12.73
N TYR A 171 9.40 19.21 13.34
CA TYR A 171 9.23 20.64 13.12
C TYR A 171 10.59 21.35 13.12
N THR A 172 10.63 22.47 12.41
CA THR A 172 11.79 23.36 12.34
C THR A 172 11.29 24.80 12.40
N ARG A 173 11.96 25.66 13.17
CA ARG A 173 11.67 27.08 13.27
C ARG A 173 12.55 27.83 12.28
N GLY A 174 11.91 28.42 11.28
CA GLY A 174 12.51 29.40 10.40
C GLY A 174 12.18 30.84 10.83
N ASP A 175 12.56 31.79 9.98
CA ASP A 175 12.30 33.22 10.20
C ASP A 175 10.80 33.55 10.19
N ASN A 176 10.01 32.78 9.42
CA ASN A 176 8.57 32.99 9.24
C ASN A 176 7.70 32.14 10.20
N GLY A 177 8.30 31.53 11.23
CA GLY A 177 7.62 30.67 12.19
C GLY A 177 8.02 29.19 12.04
N TYR A 178 7.13 28.30 12.43
CA TYR A 178 7.38 26.86 12.41
C TYR A 178 6.93 26.24 11.08
N THR A 179 7.82 25.46 10.48
CA THR A 179 7.49 24.45 9.47
C THR A 179 7.25 23.13 10.20
N ILE A 180 6.11 22.50 10.00
CA ILE A 180 5.68 21.29 10.73
C ILE A 180 5.29 20.21 9.76
N PHE A 181 5.85 19.01 9.93
CA PHE A 181 5.65 17.87 9.06
C PHE A 181 4.92 16.73 9.77
N PHE A 182 3.77 16.35 9.21
CA PHE A 182 2.93 15.24 9.62
C PHE A 182 3.17 14.07 8.68
N TYR A 183 3.78 13.00 9.19
CA TYR A 183 4.10 11.82 8.41
C TYR A 183 2.84 11.12 7.91
N THR A 184 2.89 10.60 6.69
CA THR A 184 1.85 9.75 6.11
C THR A 184 2.39 8.41 5.62
N SER A 185 3.71 8.19 5.67
CA SER A 185 4.34 6.90 5.31
C SER A 185 3.73 5.73 6.09
N TRP A 186 3.10 4.78 5.38
CA TRP A 186 2.41 3.64 6.01
C TRP A 186 3.08 2.27 5.75
N ASN A 187 4.01 2.15 4.79
CA ASN A 187 4.69 0.90 4.45
C ASN A 187 6.21 1.11 4.26
N VAL A 188 6.96 0.02 4.16
CA VAL A 188 8.44 0.04 4.06
C VAL A 188 9.00 0.57 2.74
N LEU A 189 8.20 0.65 1.68
CA LEU A 189 8.63 1.17 0.38
C LEU A 189 8.47 2.68 0.28
N GLU A 190 7.66 3.28 1.14
CA GLU A 190 7.42 4.71 1.15
C GLU A 190 8.41 5.41 2.05
N THR A 191 9.30 6.16 1.42
CA THR A 191 10.28 7.01 2.10
C THR A 191 9.72 8.42 2.25
N TYR A 192 9.71 8.89 3.50
CA TYR A 192 9.52 10.30 3.87
C TYR A 192 8.44 11.04 3.05
N GLN A 193 7.18 10.69 3.29
CA GLN A 193 6.04 11.42 2.74
C GLN A 193 5.10 11.88 3.84
N GLY A 194 4.42 13.00 3.60
CA GLY A 194 3.64 13.66 4.63
C GLY A 194 2.98 14.96 4.19
N LEU A 195 2.21 15.51 5.12
CA LEU A 195 1.61 16.83 5.04
C LEU A 195 2.53 17.82 5.75
N GLU A 196 2.94 18.87 5.07
CA GLU A 196 3.75 19.95 5.61
C GLU A 196 2.90 21.21 5.74
N PHE A 197 3.01 21.84 6.90
CA PHE A 197 2.53 23.20 7.15
C PHE A 197 3.72 24.14 7.18
N ASP A 198 3.67 25.22 6.41
CA ASP A 198 4.68 26.28 6.43
C ASP A 198 4.03 27.65 6.21
N ASN A 199 4.22 28.55 7.18
CA ASN A 199 3.71 29.92 7.11
C ASN A 199 4.33 30.76 5.99
N LYS A 200 5.51 30.39 5.50
CA LYS A 200 6.21 31.08 4.41
C LYS A 200 5.46 30.99 3.09
N TYR A 201 4.82 29.85 2.83
CA TYR A 201 4.28 29.55 1.51
C TYR A 201 2.76 29.73 1.48
N SER A 202 2.25 30.18 0.35
CA SER A 202 0.82 30.38 0.14
C SER A 202 0.38 29.77 -1.19
N LYS A 203 -0.92 29.86 -1.50
CA LYS A 203 -1.42 29.41 -2.81
C LYS A 203 -0.79 30.23 -3.95
N ASP A 204 -0.53 31.50 -3.70
CA ASP A 204 -0.02 32.44 -4.69
C ASP A 204 1.52 32.42 -4.78
N ASP A 205 2.18 31.86 -3.76
CA ASP A 205 3.63 31.65 -3.70
C ASP A 205 3.94 30.24 -3.18
N PRO A 206 3.80 29.21 -4.05
CA PRO A 206 4.04 27.83 -3.65
C PRO A 206 5.53 27.56 -3.45
N PRO A 207 5.89 26.53 -2.64
CA PRO A 207 7.27 26.10 -2.51
C PRO A 207 7.86 25.76 -3.89
N PRO A 208 9.14 26.07 -4.12
CA PRO A 208 9.79 25.76 -5.39
C PRO A 208 9.74 24.25 -5.64
N GLN A 209 9.37 23.83 -6.85
CA GLN A 209 9.50 22.43 -7.21
C GLN A 209 10.97 22.02 -7.20
N GLU A 210 11.29 21.05 -6.35
CA GLU A 210 12.60 20.42 -6.34
C GLU A 210 12.55 19.18 -7.23
N ASN A 211 13.55 18.99 -8.09
CA ASN A 211 13.59 17.89 -9.06
C ASN A 211 13.48 16.47 -8.43
N ASN A 212 13.72 16.36 -7.12
CA ASN A 212 13.72 15.10 -6.38
C ASN A 212 12.55 14.97 -5.40
N LYS A 213 11.55 15.87 -5.46
CA LYS A 213 10.40 15.84 -4.55
C LYS A 213 9.12 16.08 -5.32
N TYR A 214 8.11 15.25 -5.06
CA TYR A 214 6.77 15.55 -5.51
C TYR A 214 6.10 16.48 -4.47
N ILE A 215 5.61 17.63 -4.94
CA ILE A 215 4.94 18.62 -4.11
C ILE A 215 3.54 18.89 -4.66
N GLU A 216 2.53 18.74 -3.80
CA GLU A 216 1.12 18.98 -4.14
C GLU A 216 0.51 19.98 -3.15
N PHE A 217 -0.10 21.05 -3.67
CA PHE A 217 -0.82 22.01 -2.85
C PHE A 217 -2.13 21.40 -2.32
N MET A 218 -2.35 21.48 -1.02
CA MET A 218 -3.56 20.95 -0.36
C MET A 218 -4.53 22.08 0.03
N ALA A 219 -4.00 23.09 0.74
CA ALA A 219 -4.74 24.26 1.22
C ALA A 219 -3.74 25.41 1.47
N PRO A 220 -4.18 26.65 1.76
CA PRO A 220 -3.26 27.73 2.07
C PRO A 220 -2.27 27.31 3.18
N GLN A 221 -0.96 27.48 2.94
CA GLN A 221 0.13 27.07 3.84
C GLN A 221 0.33 25.54 4.00
N TRP A 222 -0.46 24.72 3.31
CA TRP A 222 -0.44 23.26 3.41
C TRP A 222 -0.05 22.60 2.09
N TYR A 223 0.95 21.72 2.19
CA TYR A 223 1.48 20.98 1.04
C TYR A 223 1.61 19.51 1.40
N TYR A 224 1.48 18.65 0.40
CA TYR A 224 1.88 17.25 0.50
C TYR A 224 3.25 17.09 -0.15
N LEU A 225 4.16 16.42 0.56
CA LEU A 225 5.50 16.12 0.08
C LEU A 225 5.72 14.61 0.00
N GLU A 226 6.44 14.18 -1.04
CA GLU A 226 6.91 12.81 -1.23
C GLU A 226 8.32 12.83 -1.84
N TYR A 227 9.20 11.97 -1.32
CA TYR A 227 10.64 11.93 -1.58
C TYR A 227 11.06 10.60 -2.23
#